data_AF-A0A1V3WCD6-F1
#
_entry.id   AF-A0A1V3WCD6-F1
#
_cell.length_a   1.000
_cell.length_b   1.000
_cell.length_c   1.000
_cell.angle_alpha   90.00
_cell.angle_beta   90.00
_cell.angle_gamma   90.00
#
_symmetry.space_group_name_H-M   'P 1'
#
loop_
_entity.id
_entity.type
_entity.pdbx_description
1 polymer ?
#
loop_
_entity_poly.entity_id
_entity_poly.type
_entity_poly.pdbx_seq_one_letter_code
_entity_poly.pdbx_strand_id
1 'polypeptide(L)'
;MGGAARAIGFASSALSQRNTLGLKEIDRMTSMIAQPQLMADAAANIEGIRSAIAAANAAAAGPTTGLAAAAADEVSAAAATLFGAYAQEYQAVIKQAAVFHDTFAQALATAATAYTEAEAANAAMVSGRFER
;
A
#
# COMPACT_ATOMS: atom_id res chain seq x y z
N MET A 1 11.10 55.47 48.22
CA MET A 1 11.67 54.25 47.62
C MET A 1 10.79 53.11 48.08
N GLY A 2 10.04 52.34 47.29
CA GLY A 2 10.06 51.99 45.87
C GLY A 2 9.64 50.51 45.86
N GLY A 3 8.58 50.14 45.11
CA GLY A 3 8.26 48.72 44.91
C GLY A 3 6.78 48.36 45.03
N ALA A 4 5.96 48.75 44.06
CA ALA A 4 4.65 48.15 43.84
C ALA A 4 4.29 48.26 42.35
N ALA A 5 5.05 47.59 41.48
CA ALA A 5 4.79 47.61 40.04
C ALA A 5 5.37 46.39 39.31
N ARG A 6 5.20 45.15 39.81
CA ARG A 6 5.67 43.94 39.10
C ARG A 6 4.79 42.71 39.35
N ALA A 7 3.48 42.80 39.09
CA ALA A 7 2.60 41.61 39.18
C ALA A 7 1.76 41.34 37.92
N ILE A 8 1.58 42.31 37.02
CA ILE A 8 0.65 42.17 35.87
C ILE A 8 1.31 41.53 34.62
N GLY A 9 2.65 41.59 34.51
CA GLY A 9 3.36 41.04 33.34
C GLY A 9 3.41 39.51 33.25
N PHE A 10 3.37 38.80 34.39
CA PHE A 10 3.47 37.34 34.42
C PHE A 10 2.17 36.65 33.98
N ALA A 11 1.01 37.23 34.28
CA ALA A 11 -0.29 36.64 33.93
C ALA A 11 -0.57 36.69 32.41
N SER A 12 -0.16 37.77 31.72
CA SER A 12 -0.35 37.91 30.27
C SER A 12 0.57 36.98 29.46
N SER A 13 1.78 36.71 29.95
CA SER A 13 2.72 35.77 29.34
C SER A 13 2.24 34.32 29.47
N ALA A 14 1.72 33.94 30.64
CA ALA A 14 1.15 32.61 30.88
C ALA A 14 -0.13 32.35 30.05
N LEU A 15 -0.98 33.36 29.82
CA LEU A 15 -2.17 33.25 28.98
C LEU A 15 -1.82 33.03 27.50
N SER A 16 -0.80 33.74 27.00
CA SER A 16 -0.26 33.58 25.64
C SER A 16 0.43 32.23 25.46
N GLN A 17 1.16 31.76 26.47
CA GLN A 17 1.79 30.45 26.46
C GLN A 17 0.78 29.31 26.51
N ARG A 18 -0.32 29.47 27.25
CA ARG A 18 -1.42 28.49 27.30
C ARG A 18 -2.21 28.41 25.99
N ASN A 19 -2.40 29.52 25.27
CA ASN A 19 -3.00 29.53 23.93
C ASN A 19 -2.08 28.87 22.89
N THR A 20 -0.77 29.14 22.96
CA THR A 20 0.21 28.56 22.02
C THR A 20 0.48 27.08 22.30
N LEU A 21 0.44 26.65 23.57
CA LEU A 21 0.47 25.24 23.95
C LEU A 21 -0.79 24.52 23.50
N GLY A 22 -1.99 25.10 23.69
CA GLY A 22 -3.24 24.54 23.18
C GLY A 22 -3.25 24.41 21.66
N LEU A 23 -2.71 25.39 20.92
CA LEU A 23 -2.56 25.31 19.46
C LEU A 23 -1.52 24.26 19.02
N LYS A 24 -0.41 24.11 19.75
CA LYS A 24 0.59 23.04 19.53
C LYS A 24 0.07 21.65 19.91
N GLU A 25 -0.85 21.57 20.86
CA GLU A 25 -1.46 20.33 21.33
C GLU A 25 -2.62 19.90 20.42
N ILE A 26 -3.33 20.87 19.82
CA ILE A 26 -4.25 20.65 18.68
C ILE A 26 -3.47 20.17 17.44
N ASP A 27 -2.29 20.73 17.16
CA ASP A 27 -1.39 20.26 16.08
C ASP A 27 -0.84 18.84 16.36
N ARG A 28 -0.82 18.40 17.63
CA ARG A 28 -0.48 17.02 18.04
C ARG A 28 -1.65 16.04 18.01
N MET A 29 -2.88 16.47 17.73
CA MET A 29 -3.94 15.50 17.41
C MET A 29 -3.48 14.70 16.20
N THR A 30 -3.38 13.39 16.38
CA THR A 30 -2.80 12.45 15.42
C THR A 30 -3.41 12.65 14.03
N SER A 31 -2.67 13.30 13.13
CA SER A 31 -3.10 13.51 11.75
C SER A 31 -2.81 12.23 10.96
N MET A 32 -3.83 11.72 10.27
CA MET A 32 -3.69 10.61 9.33
C MET A 32 -3.89 11.16 7.92
N ILE A 33 -2.89 10.95 7.06
CA ILE A 33 -2.92 11.35 5.65
C ILE A 33 -3.03 10.09 4.81
N ALA A 34 -4.07 10.00 4.00
CA ALA A 34 -4.21 9.00 2.94
C ALA A 34 -3.97 9.68 1.59
N GLN A 35 -3.52 8.90 0.59
CA GLN A 35 -3.44 9.35 -0.80
C GLN A 35 -4.21 8.36 -1.69
N PRO A 36 -5.55 8.45 -1.74
CA PRO A 36 -6.39 7.48 -2.43
C PRO A 36 -6.04 7.32 -3.91
N GLN A 37 -5.75 8.43 -4.59
CA GLN A 37 -5.39 8.40 -6.01
C GLN A 37 -4.11 7.60 -6.26
N LEU A 38 -3.08 7.77 -5.41
CA LEU A 38 -1.84 6.99 -5.52
C LEU A 38 -2.08 5.49 -5.28
N MET A 39 -3.01 5.15 -4.39
CA MET A 39 -3.39 3.75 -4.15
C MET A 39 -4.11 3.14 -5.35
N ALA A 40 -5.01 3.89 -6.00
CA ALA A 40 -5.68 3.46 -7.22
C ALA A 40 -4.68 3.27 -8.38
N ASP A 41 -3.76 4.21 -8.57
CA ASP A 41 -2.70 4.11 -9.57
C ASP A 41 -1.77 2.92 -9.30
N ALA A 42 -1.42 2.68 -8.03
CA ALA A 42 -0.65 1.52 -7.62
C ALA A 42 -1.39 0.20 -7.92
N ALA A 43 -2.70 0.13 -7.66
CA ALA A 43 -3.50 -1.06 -7.98
C ALA A 43 -3.50 -1.35 -9.49
N ALA A 44 -3.61 -0.33 -10.34
CA ALA A 44 -3.51 -0.48 -11.79
C ALA A 44 -2.11 -0.95 -12.24
N ASN A 45 -1.05 -0.41 -11.63
CA ASN A 45 0.32 -0.84 -11.92
C ASN A 45 0.56 -2.31 -11.53
N ILE A 46 0.03 -2.74 -10.39
CA ILE A 46 0.06 -4.13 -9.91
C ILE A 46 -0.60 -5.06 -10.93
N GLU A 47 -1.77 -4.69 -11.46
CA GLU A 47 -2.44 -5.47 -12.52
C GLU A 47 -1.61 -5.56 -13.81
N GLY A 48 -0.97 -4.46 -14.20
CA GLY A 48 -0.04 -4.45 -15.34
C GLY A 48 1.16 -5.38 -15.15
N ILE A 49 1.81 -5.33 -13.98
CA ILE A 49 2.93 -6.21 -13.62
C ILE A 49 2.49 -7.67 -13.65
N ARG A 50 1.33 -7.98 -13.06
CA ARG A 50 0.74 -9.32 -13.07
C ARG A 50 0.52 -9.84 -14.48
N SER A 51 -0.01 -9.01 -15.37
CA SER A 51 -0.21 -9.38 -16.77
C SER A 51 1.11 -9.75 -17.46
N ALA A 52 2.16 -8.95 -17.25
CA ALA A 52 3.49 -9.24 -17.79
C ALA A 52 4.08 -10.55 -17.23
N ILE A 53 3.93 -10.78 -15.92
CA ILE A 53 4.34 -12.02 -15.27
C ILE A 53 3.57 -13.22 -15.83
N ALA A 54 2.25 -13.11 -16.02
CA ALA A 54 1.44 -14.18 -16.58
C ALA A 54 1.87 -14.55 -18.01
N ALA A 55 2.14 -13.54 -18.85
CA ALA A 55 2.64 -13.75 -20.20
C ALA A 55 4.02 -14.45 -20.20
N ALA A 56 4.95 -14.00 -19.35
CA ALA A 56 6.26 -14.63 -19.21
C ALA A 56 6.15 -16.09 -18.74
N ASN A 57 5.28 -16.37 -17.77
CA ASN A 57 5.05 -17.73 -17.27
C ASN A 57 4.45 -18.65 -18.33
N ALA A 58 3.49 -18.16 -19.10
CA ALA A 58 2.90 -18.90 -20.20
C ALA A 58 3.93 -19.23 -21.29
N ALA A 59 4.79 -18.26 -21.64
CA ALA A 59 5.87 -18.47 -22.60
C ALA A 59 6.91 -19.49 -22.11
N ALA A 60 7.21 -19.49 -20.80
CA ALA A 60 8.16 -20.42 -20.19
C ALA A 60 7.60 -21.83 -19.97
N ALA A 61 6.28 -21.99 -19.86
CA ALA A 61 5.65 -23.26 -19.46
C ALA A 61 6.05 -24.44 -20.37
N GLY A 62 5.88 -24.29 -21.68
CA GLY A 62 6.25 -25.32 -22.65
C GLY A 62 7.74 -25.71 -22.59
N PRO A 63 8.68 -24.79 -22.85
CA PRO A 63 10.11 -25.13 -22.92
C PRO A 63 10.70 -25.65 -21.60
N THR A 64 10.14 -25.28 -20.44
CA THR A 64 10.65 -25.74 -19.13
C THR A 64 10.06 -27.09 -18.71
N THR A 65 8.80 -27.37 -19.05
CA THR A 65 8.14 -28.65 -18.71
C THR A 65 8.42 -29.76 -19.71
N GLY A 66 8.72 -29.41 -20.96
CA GLY A 66 9.04 -30.33 -22.05
C GLY A 66 10.54 -30.42 -22.35
N LEU A 67 11.41 -30.21 -21.36
CA LEU A 67 12.85 -30.23 -21.55
C LEU A 67 13.32 -31.59 -22.06
N ALA A 68 14.03 -31.60 -23.19
CA ALA A 68 14.62 -32.81 -23.74
C ALA A 68 15.93 -33.18 -23.00
N ALA A 69 16.23 -34.48 -22.93
CA ALA A 69 17.52 -34.96 -22.44
C ALA A 69 18.66 -34.45 -23.33
N ALA A 70 19.75 -33.98 -22.71
CA ALA A 70 20.90 -33.43 -23.43
C ALA A 70 21.66 -34.51 -24.25
N ALA A 71 21.64 -35.75 -23.77
CA ALA A 71 22.18 -36.92 -24.44
C ALA A 71 21.33 -38.17 -24.11
N ALA A 72 21.67 -39.30 -24.74
CA ALA A 72 20.92 -40.55 -24.63
C ALA A 72 21.21 -41.36 -23.34
N ASP A 73 22.07 -40.86 -22.46
CA ASP A 73 22.41 -41.52 -21.21
C ASP A 73 21.34 -41.32 -20.12
N GLU A 74 21.36 -42.20 -19.12
CA GLU A 74 20.39 -42.20 -18.02
C GLU A 74 20.49 -40.95 -17.15
N VAL A 75 21.68 -40.33 -17.01
CA VAL A 75 21.87 -39.12 -16.19
C VAL A 75 21.20 -37.94 -16.88
N SER A 76 21.38 -37.79 -18.20
CA SER A 76 20.69 -36.77 -19.00
C SER A 76 19.18 -36.92 -18.97
N ALA A 77 18.67 -38.16 -19.06
CA ALA A 77 17.24 -38.45 -18.95
C ALA A 77 16.67 -38.13 -17.56
N ALA A 78 17.40 -38.49 -16.50
CA ALA A 78 17.01 -38.19 -15.13
C ALA A 78 17.03 -36.67 -14.87
N ALA A 79 18.03 -35.94 -15.38
CA ALA A 79 18.11 -34.50 -15.26
C ALA A 79 16.94 -33.79 -15.96
N ALA A 80 16.60 -34.18 -17.20
CA ALA A 80 15.45 -33.65 -17.91
C ALA A 80 14.13 -33.90 -17.15
N THR A 81 13.97 -35.10 -16.58
CA THR A 81 12.81 -35.47 -15.75
C THR A 81 12.71 -34.61 -14.50
N LEU A 82 13.83 -34.41 -13.78
CA LEU A 82 13.88 -33.57 -12.58
C LEU A 82 13.46 -32.13 -12.87
N PHE A 83 14.03 -31.51 -13.91
CA PHE A 83 13.70 -30.13 -14.27
C PHE A 83 12.27 -29.99 -14.78
N GLY A 84 11.77 -30.96 -15.55
CA GLY A 84 10.38 -30.99 -15.99
C GLY A 84 9.40 -31.07 -14.81
N ALA A 85 9.68 -31.93 -13.82
CA ALA A 85 8.87 -32.03 -12.61
C ALA A 85 8.90 -30.72 -11.79
N TYR A 86 10.08 -30.14 -11.59
CA TYR A 86 10.23 -28.85 -10.90
C TYR A 86 9.48 -27.73 -11.62
N ALA A 87 9.51 -27.70 -12.95
CA ALA A 87 8.76 -26.73 -13.75
C ALA A 87 7.24 -26.89 -13.56
N GLN A 88 6.72 -28.13 -13.45
CA GLN A 88 5.30 -28.36 -13.17
C GLN A 88 4.90 -27.84 -11.78
N GLU A 89 5.72 -28.10 -10.76
CA GLU A 89 5.50 -27.58 -9.41
C GLU A 89 5.55 -26.04 -9.39
N TYR A 90 6.53 -25.45 -10.07
CA TYR A 90 6.62 -24.00 -10.25
C TYR A 90 5.34 -23.42 -10.88
N GLN A 91 4.82 -24.06 -11.94
CA GLN A 91 3.57 -23.63 -12.59
C GLN A 91 2.35 -23.74 -11.66
N ALA A 92 2.34 -24.70 -10.73
CA ALA A 92 1.29 -24.82 -9.73
C ALA A 92 1.37 -23.68 -8.68
N VAL A 93 2.58 -23.34 -8.22
CA VAL A 93 2.81 -22.26 -7.25
C VAL A 93 2.49 -20.90 -7.86
N ILE A 94 2.93 -20.63 -9.10
CA ILE A 94 2.74 -19.32 -9.71
C ILE A 94 1.26 -19.01 -9.99
N LYS A 95 0.42 -20.03 -10.18
CA LYS A 95 -1.05 -19.87 -10.23
C LYS A 95 -1.61 -19.36 -8.90
N GLN A 96 -1.12 -19.86 -7.76
CA GLN A 96 -1.54 -19.36 -6.45
C GLN A 96 -1.05 -17.93 -6.21
N ALA A 97 0.17 -17.62 -6.64
CA ALA A 97 0.69 -16.26 -6.59
C ALA A 97 -0.16 -15.29 -7.43
N ALA A 98 -0.67 -15.71 -8.59
CA ALA A 98 -1.56 -14.88 -9.42
C ALA A 98 -2.87 -14.55 -8.69
N VAL A 99 -3.50 -15.52 -8.02
CA VAL A 99 -4.71 -15.29 -7.21
C VAL A 99 -4.46 -14.31 -6.07
N PHE A 100 -3.32 -14.45 -5.38
CA PHE A 100 -2.92 -13.50 -4.35
C PHE A 100 -2.77 -12.09 -4.93
N HIS A 101 -2.11 -11.95 -6.08
CA HIS A 101 -1.88 -10.65 -6.70
C HIS A 101 -3.19 -9.96 -7.10
N ASP A 102 -4.16 -10.73 -7.63
CA ASP A 102 -5.50 -10.23 -7.96
C ASP A 102 -6.23 -9.72 -6.73
N THR A 103 -6.20 -10.53 -5.65
CA THR A 103 -6.82 -10.16 -4.37
C THR A 103 -6.17 -8.91 -3.78
N PHE A 104 -4.85 -8.79 -3.88
CA PHE A 104 -4.11 -7.64 -3.37
C PHE A 104 -4.43 -6.34 -4.14
N ALA A 105 -4.43 -6.39 -5.47
CA ALA A 105 -4.84 -5.25 -6.31
C ALA A 105 -6.27 -4.81 -5.99
N GLN A 106 -7.20 -5.76 -5.88
CA GLN A 106 -8.60 -5.46 -5.56
C GLN A 106 -8.75 -4.84 -4.16
N ALA A 107 -8.05 -5.37 -3.16
CA ALA A 107 -8.06 -4.81 -1.81
C ALA A 107 -7.50 -3.38 -1.78
N LEU A 108 -6.43 -3.12 -2.53
CA LEU A 108 -5.82 -1.79 -2.61
C LEU A 108 -6.75 -0.78 -3.29
N ALA A 109 -7.39 -1.16 -4.40
CA ALA A 109 -8.38 -0.34 -5.07
C ALA A 109 -9.59 -0.05 -4.17
N THR A 110 -10.07 -1.06 -3.44
CA THR A 110 -11.18 -0.91 -2.49
C THR A 110 -10.82 0.06 -1.35
N ALA A 111 -9.59 -0.05 -0.83
CA ALA A 111 -9.11 0.87 0.20
C ALA A 111 -9.00 2.31 -0.32
N ALA A 112 -8.58 2.51 -1.58
CA ALA A 112 -8.59 3.83 -2.22
C ALA A 112 -10.00 4.42 -2.22
N THR A 113 -11.00 3.68 -2.71
CA THR A 113 -12.41 4.12 -2.70
C THR A 113 -12.89 4.47 -1.29
N ALA A 114 -12.61 3.62 -0.30
CA ALA A 114 -13.03 3.85 1.08
C ALA A 114 -12.45 5.16 1.66
N TYR A 115 -11.17 5.45 1.39
CA TYR A 115 -10.58 6.71 1.85
C TYR A 115 -11.12 7.93 1.11
N THR A 116 -11.39 7.84 -0.20
CA THR A 116 -12.04 8.92 -0.95
C THR A 116 -13.45 9.22 -0.42
N GLU A 117 -14.23 8.19 -0.12
CA GLU A 117 -15.57 8.34 0.47
C GLU A 117 -15.51 8.97 1.87
N ALA A 118 -14.54 8.57 2.69
CA ALA A 118 -14.33 9.15 4.00
C ALA A 118 -13.97 10.66 3.92
N GLU A 119 -13.09 11.04 2.98
CA GLU A 119 -12.76 12.45 2.73
C GLU A 119 -13.99 13.26 2.30
N ALA A 120 -14.81 12.72 1.39
CA ALA A 120 -16.03 13.39 0.92
C ALA A 120 -17.06 13.57 2.06
N ALA A 121 -17.27 12.54 2.88
CA ALA A 121 -18.18 12.62 4.03
C ALA A 121 -17.71 13.65 5.06
N ASN A 122 -16.41 13.68 5.37
CA ASN A 122 -15.83 14.65 6.29
C ASN A 122 -15.95 16.09 5.73
N ALA A 123 -15.69 16.30 4.44
CA ALA A 123 -15.87 17.60 3.80
C ALA A 123 -17.32 18.08 3.87
N ALA A 124 -18.30 17.20 3.62
CA ALA A 124 -19.72 17.52 3.72
C ALA A 124 -20.13 17.90 5.15
N MET A 125 -19.61 17.19 6.18
CA MET A 125 -19.86 17.53 7.59
C MET A 125 -19.32 18.92 7.96
N VAL A 126 -18.15 19.28 7.44
CA VAL A 126 -17.54 20.58 7.67
C VAL A 126 -18.33 21.69 6.96
N SER A 127 -18.70 21.51 5.69
CA SER A 127 -19.50 22.49 4.94
C SER A 127 -20.89 22.69 5.56
N GLY A 128 -21.61 21.61 5.90
CA GLY A 128 -22.93 21.70 6.52
C GLY A 128 -22.93 22.27 7.94
N ARG A 129 -21.77 22.39 8.58
CA ARG A 129 -21.61 23.12 9.85
C ARG A 129 -21.63 24.63 9.67
N PHE A 130 -21.24 25.14 8.50
CA PHE A 130 -21.21 26.59 8.22
C PHE A 130 -22.52 27.13 7.63
N GLU A 131 -23.46 26.24 7.27
CA GLU A 131 -24.79 26.58 6.78
C GLU A 131 -25.87 26.57 7.88
N ARG A 132 -25.48 26.40 9.15
CA ARG A 132 -26.37 26.48 10.33
C ARG A 132 -26.06 27.67 11.23
#